data_AF-A0AB37QU53-F1
#
_entry.id   AF-A0AB37QU53-F1
#
_cell.length_a   1.000
_cell.length_b   1.000
_cell.length_c   1.000
_cell.angle_alpha   90.00
_cell.angle_beta   90.00
_cell.angle_gamma   90.00
#
_symmetry.space_group_name_H-M   'P 1'
#
loop_
_entity.id
_entity.type
_entity.pdbx_description
1 polymer ?
#
loop_
_entity_poly.entity_id
_entity_poly.type
_entity_poly.pdbx_seq_one_letter_code
_entity_poly.pdbx_strand_id
1 'polypeptide(L)'
;MATTTLIQIEQDDPKVIAAAQQRHAELELKMDEHGTELMHSAVMWELGYLFALRTCEVLSTTVYDELAAKVESSVEARPRVTV
;
A
#
# COMPACT_ATOMS: atom_id res chain seq x y z
N MET A 1 -1.57 24.81 36.89
CA MET A 1 -0.79 23.82 36.10
C MET A 1 -1.43 23.76 34.73
N ALA A 2 -0.73 24.21 33.69
CA ALA A 2 -1.25 24.14 32.32
C ALA A 2 -1.00 22.72 31.81
N THR A 3 -2.07 22.01 31.44
CA THR A 3 -2.01 20.70 30.80
C THR A 3 -1.47 20.91 29.39
N THR A 4 -0.20 20.56 29.16
CA THR A 4 0.37 20.55 27.82
C THR A 4 -0.23 19.37 27.07
N THR A 5 -1.24 19.63 26.24
CA THR A 5 -1.72 18.66 25.26
C THR A 5 -0.65 18.49 24.19
N LEU A 6 0.11 17.39 24.28
CA LEU A 6 0.97 16.92 23.19
C LEU A 6 0.05 16.49 22.03
N ILE A 7 -0.08 17.36 21.04
CA ILE A 7 -0.67 17.00 19.76
C ILE A 7 0.38 16.15 19.05
N GLN A 8 0.30 14.83 19.18
CA GLN A 8 1.02 13.92 18.29
C GLN A 8 0.39 14.05 16.91
N ILE A 9 1.04 14.80 16.05
CA ILE A 9 0.73 14.81 14.62
C ILE A 9 1.40 13.55 14.09
N GLU A 10 0.62 12.52 13.74
CA GLU A 10 1.08 11.43 12.88
C GLU A 10 1.61 12.10 11.60
N GLN A 11 2.94 12.21 11.47
CA GLN A 11 3.56 12.75 10.28
C GLN A 11 3.99 11.58 9.41
N ASP A 12 3.27 11.39 8.31
CA ASP A 12 3.67 10.44 7.29
C ASP A 12 5.07 10.76 6.78
N ASP A 13 5.99 9.79 6.86
CA ASP A 13 7.35 9.99 6.33
C ASP A 13 7.29 9.93 4.79
N PRO A 14 7.65 11.03 4.08
CA PRO A 14 7.61 11.06 2.62
C PRO A 14 8.51 10.01 1.98
N LYS A 15 9.57 9.55 2.65
CA LYS A 15 10.43 8.46 2.17
C LYS A 15 9.72 7.12 2.22
N VAL A 16 8.91 6.88 3.26
CA VAL A 16 8.12 5.66 3.40
C VAL A 16 7.02 5.62 2.35
N ILE A 17 6.35 6.76 2.12
CA ILE A 17 5.36 6.89 1.05
C ILE A 17 6.00 6.62 -0.32
N ALA A 18 7.14 7.24 -0.61
CA ALA A 18 7.86 7.03 -1.87
C ALA A 18 8.29 5.56 -2.05
N ALA A 19 8.77 4.91 -0.99
CA ALA A 19 9.15 3.49 -1.03
C ALA A 19 7.95 2.57 -1.26
N ALA A 20 6.80 2.84 -0.63
CA ALA A 20 5.57 2.09 -0.84
C ALA A 20 5.05 2.24 -2.28
N GLN A 21 5.08 3.47 -2.82
CA GLN A 21 4.70 3.73 -4.21
C GLN A 21 5.64 3.04 -5.22
N GLN A 22 6.94 3.06 -4.96
CA GLN A 22 7.91 2.38 -5.81
C GLN A 22 7.68 0.86 -5.81
N ARG A 23 7.47 0.25 -4.63
CA ARG A 23 7.17 -1.18 -4.51
C ARG A 23 5.91 -1.56 -5.28
N HIS A 24 4.87 -0.73 -5.19
CA HIS A 24 3.65 -0.95 -5.96
C HIS A 24 3.92 -0.94 -7.48
N ALA A 25 4.69 0.03 -7.98
CA ALA A 25 5.05 0.09 -9.40
C ALA A 25 5.88 -1.14 -9.85
N GLU A 26 6.79 -1.63 -9.01
CA GLU A 26 7.56 -2.85 -9.27
C GLU A 26 6.66 -4.10 -9.29
N LEU A 27 5.61 -4.13 -8.47
CA LEU A 27 4.62 -5.20 -8.47
C LEU A 27 3.80 -5.20 -9.77
N GLU A 28 3.33 -4.04 -10.22
CA GLU A 28 2.57 -3.91 -11.47
C GLU A 28 3.38 -4.41 -12.66
N LEU A 29 4.67 -4.06 -12.73
CA LEU A 29 5.58 -4.54 -13.77
C LEU A 29 5.72 -6.08 -13.74
N LYS A 30 5.95 -6.67 -12.57
CA LYS A 30 6.07 -8.14 -12.43
C LYS A 30 4.76 -8.86 -12.76
N MET A 31 3.62 -8.25 -12.44
CA MET A 31 2.31 -8.78 -12.80
C MET A 31 2.07 -8.73 -14.32
N ASP A 32 2.58 -7.72 -15.02
CA ASP A 32 2.57 -7.69 -16.49
C ASP A 32 3.46 -8.79 -17.08
N GLU A 33 4.60 -9.11 -16.45
CA GLU A 33 5.53 -10.14 -16.92
C GLU A 33 5.06 -11.58 -16.68
N HIS A 34 4.43 -11.86 -15.54
CA HIS A 34 4.08 -13.22 -15.11
C HIS A 34 2.60 -13.58 -15.24
N GLY A 35 1.75 -12.65 -15.66
CA GLY A 35 0.33 -12.87 -15.89
C GLY A 35 -0.52 -12.93 -14.62
N THR A 36 -1.83 -13.07 -14.81
CA THR A 36 -2.86 -12.88 -13.77
C THR A 36 -2.89 -13.97 -12.69
N GLU A 37 -2.21 -15.10 -12.85
CA GLU A 37 -2.20 -16.19 -11.86
C GLU A 37 -1.50 -15.80 -10.55
N LEU A 38 -0.48 -14.94 -10.60
CA LEU A 38 0.22 -14.46 -9.39
C LEU A 38 -0.33 -13.14 -8.85
N MET A 39 -1.27 -12.51 -9.57
CA MET A 39 -1.84 -11.20 -9.26
C MET A 39 -2.46 -11.15 -7.86
N HIS A 40 -3.28 -12.14 -7.50
CA HIS A 40 -3.95 -12.14 -6.20
C HIS A 40 -2.97 -12.29 -5.03
N SER A 41 -1.96 -13.15 -5.17
CA SER A 41 -0.91 -13.35 -4.16
C SER A 41 -0.01 -12.13 -4.01
N ALA A 42 0.32 -11.47 -5.12
CA ALA A 42 1.09 -10.23 -5.19
C ALA A 42 0.37 -9.08 -4.46
N VAL A 43 -0.92 -8.89 -4.71
CA VAL A 43 -1.76 -7.87 -4.08
C VAL A 43 -1.89 -8.10 -2.58
N MET A 44 -2.16 -9.35 -2.16
CA MET A 44 -2.23 -9.69 -0.73
C MET A 44 -0.90 -9.42 0.00
N TRP A 45 0.24 -9.62 -0.68
CA TRP A 45 1.55 -9.34 -0.10
C TRP A 45 1.77 -7.84 0.13
N GLU A 46 1.41 -6.97 -0.82
CA GLU A 46 1.55 -5.53 -0.64
C GLU A 46 0.54 -4.94 0.35
N LEU A 47 -0.70 -5.44 0.37
CA LEU A 47 -1.66 -5.05 1.42
C LEU A 47 -1.15 -5.43 2.81
N GLY A 48 -0.51 -6.59 2.95
CA GLY A 48 0.14 -7.01 4.21
C GLY A 48 1.28 -6.09 4.63
N TYR A 49 2.10 -5.62 3.68
CA TYR A 49 3.16 -4.65 3.94
C TYR A 49 2.61 -3.30 4.40
N LEU A 50 1.62 -2.74 3.69
CA LEU A 50 0.96 -1.49 4.06
C LEU A 50 0.29 -1.59 5.43
N PHE A 51 -0.35 -2.72 5.73
CA PHE A 51 -0.96 -2.98 7.04
C PHE A 51 0.09 -2.99 8.16
N ALA A 52 1.26 -3.56 7.92
CA ALA A 52 2.36 -3.54 8.88
C ALA A 52 2.86 -2.12 9.14
N LEU A 53 3.03 -1.30 8.08
CA LEU A 53 3.42 0.11 8.22
C LEU A 53 2.41 0.91 9.04
N ARG A 54 1.10 0.71 8.78
CA ARG A 54 0.02 1.33 9.55
C ARG A 54 0.03 0.88 11.01
N THR A 55 0.20 -0.41 11.26
CA THR A 55 0.19 -0.97 12.62
C THR A 55 1.38 -0.47 13.45
N CYS A 56 2.49 -0.19 12.80
CA CYS A 56 3.66 0.43 13.43
C CYS A 56 3.59 1.97 13.51
N GLU A 57 2.43 2.57 13.23
CA GLU A 57 2.20 4.03 13.25
C GLU A 57 3.16 4.81 12.31
N VAL A 58 3.69 4.14 11.28
CA VAL A 58 4.58 4.74 10.28
C VAL A 58 3.77 5.46 9.20
N LEU A 59 2.58 4.94 8.91
CA LEU A 59 1.59 5.57 8.03
C LEU A 59 0.33 5.89 8.83
N SER A 60 -0.21 7.09 8.59
CA SER A 60 -1.53 7.46 9.02
C SER A 60 -2.59 6.57 8.36
N THR A 61 -3.77 6.49 8.99
CA THR A 61 -4.88 5.71 8.45
C THR A 61 -5.30 6.22 7.06
N THR A 62 -5.31 7.54 6.85
CA THR A 62 -5.65 8.14 5.57
C THR A 62 -4.71 7.71 4.45
N VAL A 63 -3.39 7.74 4.69
CA VAL A 63 -2.40 7.35 3.68
C VAL A 63 -2.42 5.84 3.43
N TYR A 64 -2.66 5.04 4.46
CA TYR A 64 -2.91 3.62 4.31
C TYR A 64 -4.10 3.35 3.38
N ASP A 65 -5.25 3.97 3.64
CA ASP A 65 -6.48 3.77 2.86
C ASP A 65 -6.26 4.17 1.39
N GLU A 66 -5.58 5.30 1.12
CA GLU A 66 -5.26 5.74 -0.24
C GLU A 66 -4.34 4.76 -0.98
N LEU A 67 -3.32 4.21 -0.31
CA LEU A 67 -2.38 3.27 -0.93
C LEU A 67 -3.01 1.89 -1.10
N ALA A 68 -3.80 1.42 -0.15
CA ALA A 68 -4.52 0.15 -0.22
C ALA A 68 -5.53 0.15 -1.38
N ALA A 69 -6.30 1.24 -1.54
CA ALA A 69 -7.24 1.38 -2.65
C ALA A 69 -6.56 1.31 -4.02
N LYS A 70 -5.36 1.90 -4.16
CA LYS A 70 -4.56 1.79 -5.40
C LYS A 70 -4.17 0.34 -5.68
N VAL A 71 -3.66 -0.36 -4.67
CA VAL A 71 -3.26 -1.77 -4.77
C VAL A 71 -4.43 -2.68 -5.14
N GLU A 72 -5.61 -2.47 -4.54
CA GLU A 72 -6.82 -3.24 -4.85
C GLU A 72 -7.33 -2.97 -6.28
N SER A 73 -7.28 -1.72 -6.73
CA SER A 73 -7.73 -1.34 -8.08
C SER A 73 -6.92 -1.99 -9.21
N SER A 74 -5.65 -2.33 -8.98
CA SER A 74 -4.79 -3.02 -9.96
C SER A 74 -5.30 -4.43 -10.30
N VAL A 75 -6.15 -5.03 -9.45
CA VAL A 75 -6.79 -6.35 -9.71
C VAL A 75 -8.06 -6.20 -10.55
N GLU A 76 -8.84 -5.16 -10.29
CA GLU A 76 -10.12 -4.93 -10.98
C GLU A 76 -9.94 -4.45 -12.42
N ALA A 77 -8.84 -3.74 -12.71
CA ALA A 77 -8.57 -3.18 -14.03
C ALA A 77 -8.08 -4.19 -15.08
N ARG A 78 -7.66 -5.40 -14.68
CA ARG A 78 -7.06 -6.39 -15.60
C ARG A 78 -8.06 -7.53 -15.90
N PRO A 79 -8.50 -7.70 -17.17
CA PRO A 79 -9.40 -8.78 -17.52
C PRO A 79 -8.75 -10.13 -17.23
N ARG A 80 -9.48 -11.04 -16.57
CA ARG A 80 -9.08 -12.44 -16.42
C ARG A 80 -8.84 -13.02 -17.81
N VAL A 81 -7.58 -13.25 -18.18
CA VAL A 81 -7.27 -14.02 -19.38
C VAL A 81 -7.64 -15.47 -19.08
N THR A 82 -8.81 -15.90 -19.56
CA THR A 82 -9.16 -17.32 -19.64
C THR A 82 -8.24 -17.97 -20.65
N VAL A 83 -7.33 -18.82 -20.17
CA VAL A 83 -6.55 -19.78 -20.98
C VAL A 83 -7.50 -20.83 -21.55
#